data_AF-A0A1W6QXM2-F1
#
_entry.id   AF-A0A1W6QXM2-F1
#
_cell.length_a   1.000
_cell.length_b   1.000
_cell.length_c   1.000
_cell.angle_alpha   90.00
_cell.angle_beta   90.00
_cell.angle_gamma   90.00
#
_symmetry.space_group_name_H-M   'P 1'
#
loop_
_entity.id
_entity.type
_entity.pdbx_description
1 polymer ?
#
loop_
_entity_poly.entity_id
_entity_poly.type
_entity_poly.pdbx_seq_one_letter_code
_entity_poly.pdbx_strand_id
1 'polypeptide(L)'
;MDIKKKEVLEKTIQLTNNGLANPQISSDKNLNDLLLRIRNEALSGEVFYDLKKELQPTVSGFTLRNNFQTPSELLELLTLIQTPKGWSGF
;
A
#
# COMPACT_ATOMS: atom_id res chain seq x y z
N MET A 1 11.15 1.94 -19.69
CA MET A 1 10.36 2.16 -18.45
C MET A 1 10.94 3.37 -17.75
N ASP A 2 10.11 4.33 -17.34
CA ASP A 2 10.55 5.51 -16.58
C ASP A 2 11.25 5.05 -15.28
N ILE A 3 12.45 5.57 -14.99
CA ILE A 3 13.27 5.19 -13.83
C ILE A 3 12.46 5.38 -12.54
N LYS A 4 11.68 6.46 -12.44
CA LYS A 4 10.84 6.74 -11.27
C LYS A 4 9.73 5.72 -11.10
N LYS A 5 9.14 5.25 -12.21
CA LYS A 5 8.12 4.19 -12.17
C LYS A 5 8.72 2.90 -11.63
N LYS A 6 9.93 2.53 -12.07
CA LYS A 6 10.63 1.34 -11.60
C LYS A 6 10.89 1.38 -10.10
N GLU A 7 11.43 2.50 -9.60
CA GLU A 7 11.72 2.70 -8.18
C GLU A 7 10.45 2.60 -7.32
N VAL A 8 9.33 3.20 -7.77
CA VAL A 8 8.04 3.11 -7.07
C VAL A 8 7.55 1.67 -7.01
N LEU A 9 7.61 0.92 -8.11
CA LEU A 9 7.19 -0.49 -8.14
C LEU A 9 8.04 -1.36 -7.20
N GLU A 10 9.36 -1.21 -7.25
CA GLU A 10 10.28 -1.96 -6.39
C GLU A 10 10.04 -1.65 -4.90
N LYS A 11 9.86 -0.37 -4.57
CA LYS A 11 9.58 0.04 -3.19
C LYS A 11 8.21 -0.45 -2.72
N THR A 12 7.18 -0.43 -3.56
CA THR A 12 5.86 -1.02 -3.24
C THR A 12 5.96 -2.52 -2.96
N ILE A 13 6.72 -3.26 -3.77
CA ILE A 13 6.97 -4.70 -3.54
C ILE A 13 7.69 -4.92 -2.21
N GLN A 14 8.70 -4.11 -1.90
CA GLN A 14 9.43 -4.20 -0.64
C GLN A 14 8.51 -3.96 0.57
N LEU A 15 7.72 -2.87 0.55
CA LEU A 15 6.83 -2.51 1.66
C LEU A 15 5.72 -3.52 1.87
N THR A 16 5.13 -4.03 0.78
CA THR A 16 4.10 -5.07 0.87
C THR A 16 4.67 -6.38 1.42
N ASN A 17 5.87 -6.79 1.02
CA ASN A 17 6.53 -7.98 1.60
C ASN A 17 6.80 -7.81 3.10
N ASN A 18 7.32 -6.66 3.52
CA ASN A 18 7.56 -6.37 4.94
C ASN A 18 6.26 -6.34 5.74
N GLY A 19 5.21 -5.70 5.20
CA GLY A 19 3.89 -5.66 5.81
C GLY A 19 3.28 -7.06 5.97
N LEU A 20 3.35 -7.90 4.92
CA LEU A 20 2.84 -9.26 4.96
C LEU A 20 3.61 -10.18 5.92
N ALA A 21 4.88 -9.88 6.20
CA ALA A 21 5.68 -10.59 7.20
C ALA A 21 5.35 -10.18 8.65
N ASN A 22 4.64 -9.06 8.85
CA ASN A 22 4.22 -8.62 10.18
C ASN A 22 3.03 -9.46 10.68
N PRO A 23 3.14 -10.15 11.82
CA PRO A 23 2.06 -11.00 12.35
C PRO A 23 0.74 -10.27 12.55
N GLN A 24 0.76 -9.03 13.04
CA GLN A 24 -0.46 -8.24 13.27
C GLN A 24 -1.18 -7.96 11.94
N ILE A 25 -0.43 -7.60 10.91
CA ILE A 25 -0.98 -7.35 9.57
C ILE A 25 -1.50 -8.66 8.96
N SER A 26 -0.73 -9.75 9.03
CA SER A 26 -1.12 -11.05 8.48
C SER A 26 -2.39 -11.62 9.13
N SER A 27 -2.67 -11.25 10.38
CA SER A 27 -3.89 -11.61 11.10
C SER A 27 -5.10 -10.75 10.73
N ASP A 28 -4.89 -9.58 10.13
CA ASP A 28 -5.95 -8.71 9.63
C ASP A 28 -6.26 -9.08 8.17
N LYS A 29 -7.30 -9.91 7.98
CA LYS A 29 -7.67 -10.44 6.67
C LYS A 29 -7.82 -9.34 5.59
N ASN A 30 -8.50 -8.25 5.90
CA ASN A 30 -8.77 -7.20 4.93
C ASN A 30 -7.49 -6.49 4.50
N LEU A 31 -6.62 -6.16 5.45
CA LEU A 31 -5.35 -5.53 5.15
C LEU A 31 -4.40 -6.49 4.44
N ASN A 32 -4.33 -7.75 4.87
CA ASN A 32 -3.51 -8.78 4.26
C ASN A 32 -3.90 -9.01 2.78
N ASP A 33 -5.19 -9.19 2.50
CA ASP A 33 -5.70 -9.42 1.14
C ASP A 33 -5.42 -8.21 0.23
N LEU A 34 -5.57 -6.99 0.77
CA LEU A 34 -5.26 -5.76 0.03
C LEU A 34 -3.76 -5.63 -0.27
N LEU A 35 -2.88 -5.91 0.69
CA LEU A 35 -1.42 -5.88 0.47
C LEU A 35 -0.98 -6.94 -0.55
N LEU A 36 -1.59 -8.12 -0.55
CA LEU A 36 -1.35 -9.15 -1.57
C LEU A 36 -1.74 -8.66 -2.96
N ARG A 37 -2.91 -8.02 -3.10
CA ARG A 37 -3.37 -7.43 -4.37
C ARG A 37 -2.43 -6.33 -4.86
N ILE A 38 -2.08 -5.37 -3.99
CA ILE A 38 -1.13 -4.30 -4.31
C ILE A 38 0.20 -4.88 -4.79
N ARG A 39 0.73 -5.90 -4.11
CA ARG A 39 1.98 -6.55 -4.49
C ARG A 39 1.89 -7.20 -5.88
N ASN A 40 0.80 -7.91 -6.16
CA ASN A 40 0.60 -8.59 -7.45
C ASN A 40 0.49 -7.58 -8.60
N GLU A 41 -0.25 -6.50 -8.40
CA GLU A 41 -0.33 -5.39 -9.37
C GLU A 41 1.05 -4.75 -9.59
N ALA A 42 1.83 -4.54 -8.52
CA ALA A 42 3.19 -4.02 -8.60
C ALA A 42 4.13 -4.94 -9.40
N LEU A 43 4.04 -6.26 -9.17
CA LEU A 43 4.81 -7.27 -9.91
C LEU A 43 4.43 -7.32 -11.40
N SER A 44 3.17 -7.02 -11.74
CA SER A 44 2.70 -6.91 -13.12
C SER A 44 3.08 -5.58 -13.81
N GLY A 45 3.56 -4.60 -13.05
CA GLY A 45 3.95 -3.28 -13.56
C GLY A 45 2.78 -2.30 -13.76
N GLU A 46 1.60 -2.62 -13.23
CA GLU A 46 0.41 -1.77 -13.24
C GLU A 46 0.50 -0.62 -12.22
N VAL A 47 -0.32 0.42 -12.40
CA VAL A 47 -0.27 1.65 -11.59
C VAL A 47 -1.52 1.79 -10.72
N PHE A 48 -1.29 2.08 -9.44
CA PHE A 48 -2.18 1.84 -8.29
C PHE A 48 -3.31 2.88 -8.04
N TYR A 49 -3.83 3.55 -9.07
CA TYR A 49 -4.67 4.75 -8.88
C TYR A 49 -5.95 4.50 -8.06
N ASP A 50 -6.60 3.35 -8.24
CA ASP A 50 -7.85 3.04 -7.54
C ASP A 50 -7.62 2.49 -6.13
N LEU A 51 -6.46 1.84 -5.91
CA LEU A 51 -6.14 1.17 -4.66
C LEU A 51 -5.98 2.13 -3.48
N LYS A 52 -5.67 3.41 -3.71
CA LYS A 52 -5.60 4.41 -2.62
C LYS A 52 -6.93 4.53 -1.87
N LYS A 53 -8.05 4.53 -2.60
CA LYS A 53 -9.39 4.66 -2.02
C LYS A 53 -9.74 3.47 -1.13
N GLU A 54 -9.16 2.31 -1.40
CA GLU A 54 -9.28 1.10 -0.57
C GLU A 54 -8.24 1.09 0.56
N LEU A 55 -7.00 1.48 0.28
CA LEU A 55 -5.87 1.41 1.21
C LEU A 55 -6.03 2.36 2.38
N GLN A 56 -6.40 3.62 2.15
CA GLN A 56 -6.52 4.61 3.22
C GLN A 56 -7.55 4.19 4.30
N PRO A 57 -8.81 3.84 3.98
CA PRO A 57 -9.75 3.40 5.01
C PRO A 57 -9.36 2.05 5.63
N THR A 58 -8.74 1.15 4.87
CA THR A 58 -8.28 -0.15 5.40
C THR A 58 -7.17 0.04 6.44
N VAL A 59 -6.17 0.89 6.15
CA VAL A 59 -5.11 1.25 7.11
C VAL A 59 -5.71 1.94 8.33
N SER A 60 -6.59 2.93 8.16
CA SER A 60 -7.26 3.59 9.30
C SER A 60 -8.03 2.61 10.18
N GLY A 61 -8.75 1.66 9.58
CA GLY A 61 -9.46 0.62 10.31
C GLY A 61 -8.51 -0.30 11.08
N PHE A 62 -7.41 -0.71 10.47
CA PHE A 62 -6.36 -1.49 11.12
C PHE A 62 -5.76 -0.73 12.32
N THR A 63 -5.40 0.52 12.13
CA THR A 63 -4.84 1.40 13.17
C THR A 63 -5.78 1.51 14.37
N LEU A 64 -7.07 1.71 14.14
CA LEU A 64 -8.09 1.76 15.21
C LEU A 64 -8.18 0.45 15.99
N ARG A 65 -8.14 -0.70 15.30
CA ARG A 65 -8.16 -2.03 15.93
C ARG A 65 -6.87 -2.36 16.69
N ASN A 66 -5.77 -1.68 16.39
CA ASN A 66 -4.45 -1.91 16.97
C ASN A 66 -3.99 -0.77 17.88
N ASN A 67 -4.90 -0.18 18.67
CA ASN A 67 -4.58 0.86 19.66
C ASN A 67 -3.84 2.07 19.07
N PHE A 68 -4.24 2.50 17.88
CA PHE A 68 -3.63 3.61 17.14
C PHE A 68 -2.16 3.36 16.72
N GLN A 69 -1.67 2.13 16.81
CA GLN A 69 -0.37 1.73 16.30
C GLN A 69 -0.47 1.42 14.81
N THR A 70 0.35 2.09 14.00
CA THR A 70 0.42 1.87 12.56
C THR A 70 1.86 1.54 12.18
N PRO A 71 2.14 0.34 11.63
CA PRO A 71 3.44 0.01 11.09
C PRO A 71 3.91 1.04 10.04
N SER A 72 5.19 1.41 10.09
CA SER A 72 5.77 2.41 9.19
C SER A 72 5.61 2.04 7.71
N GLU A 73 5.60 0.75 7.41
CA GLU A 73 5.42 0.23 6.05
C GLU A 73 4.10 0.69 5.44
N LEU A 74 3.02 0.71 6.24
CA LEU A 74 1.70 1.15 5.78
C LEU A 74 1.67 2.66 5.52
N LEU A 75 2.37 3.43 6.35
CA LEU A 75 2.49 4.88 6.18
C LEU A 75 3.31 5.22 4.93
N GLU A 76 4.44 4.54 4.71
CA GLU A 76 5.24 4.68 3.49
C GLU A 76 4.46 4.23 2.25
N LEU A 77 3.67 3.16 2.35
CA LEU A 77 2.87 2.68 1.24
C LEU A 77 1.79 3.69 0.84
N LEU A 78 1.17 4.35 1.82
CA LEU A 78 0.19 5.43 1.59
C LEU A 78 0.80 6.66 0.91
N THR A 79 2.11 6.93 1.09
CA THR A 79 2.79 8.04 0.41
C THR A 79 3.20 7.68 -1.02
N LEU A 80 3.55 6.42 -1.27
CA LEU A 80 3.92 5.93 -2.60
C LEU A 80 2.72 5.73 -3.52
N ILE A 81 1.62 5.21 -3.00
CA ILE A 81 0.35 5.01 -3.73
C ILE A 81 -0.45 6.33 -3.76
N GLN A 82 0.24 7.48 -3.80
CA GLN A 82 -0.42 8.77 -4.00
C GLN A 82 -0.77 8.98 -5.48
N THR A 83 -2.01 9.40 -5.71
CA THR A 83 -2.41 10.03 -6.96
C THR A 83 -1.45 11.18 -7.27
N PRO A 84 -0.76 11.20 -8.43
CA PRO A 84 0.08 12.31 -8.84
C PRO A 84 -0.70 13.62 -8.81
N LYS A 85 -0.11 14.68 -8.25
CA LYS A 85 -0.74 16.01 -8.09
C LYS A 85 -1.27 16.62 -9.39
N GLY A 86 -0.77 16.19 -10.56
CA GLY A 86 -1.25 16.64 -11.87
C GLY A 86 -2.54 15.97 -12.36
N TRP A 87 -3.06 14.97 -11.63
CA TRP A 87 -4.27 14.20 -11.97
C TRP A 87 -5.39 14.40 -10.93
N SER A 88 -5.13 15.13 -9.85
CA SER A 88 -6.13 15.52 -8.85
C SER A 88 -6.94 16.76 -9.26
N GLY A 89 -7.00 17.06 -10.57
CA GLY A 89 -7.80 18.14 -11.13
C GLY A 89 -9.23 17.66 -11.37
N PHE A 90 -10.04 17.67 -10.32
CA PHE A 90 -11.49 17.86 -10.39
C PHE A 90 -11.91 18.74 -9.21
#